data_AF-A0A0K8MIF1-F1
#
_entry.id   AF-A0A0K8MIF1-F1
#
_cell.length_a   1.000
_cell.length_b   1.000
_cell.length_c   1.000
_cell.angle_alpha   90.00
_cell.angle_beta   90.00
_cell.angle_gamma   90.00
#
_symmetry.space_group_name_H-M   'P 1'
#
loop_
_entity.id
_entity.type
_entity.pdbx_description
1 polymer ?
#
loop_
_entity_poly.entity_id
_entity_poly.type
_entity_poly.pdbx_seq_one_letter_code
_entity_poly.pdbx_strand_id
1 'polypeptide(L)' 'MTTLTLHFTEEDFIQFEKFAKGHHLTLSEFARDAMLEKIEDERDLSDLEKTLAKDDGTRYTMAEVKQSLDLES' A
#
# COMPACT_ATOMS: atom_id res chain seq x y z
N MET A 1 -13.10 -10.01 17.10
CA MET A 1 -13.77 -9.14 16.11
C MET A 1 -13.96 -7.80 16.79
N THR A 2 -13.45 -6.73 16.20
CA THR A 2 -13.61 -5.36 16.74
C THR A 2 -14.58 -4.63 15.83
N THR A 3 -15.49 -3.85 16.42
CA THR A 3 -16.50 -3.10 15.66
C THR A 3 -16.10 -1.65 15.57
N LEU A 4 -16.18 -1.09 14.37
CA LEU A 4 -16.05 0.34 14.09
C LEU A 4 -17.40 0.86 13.62
N THR A 5 -17.90 1.93 14.25
CA THR A 5 -19.11 2.62 13.82
C THR A 5 -18.71 3.91 13.13
N LEU A 6 -19.08 4.07 11.86
CA LEU A 6 -18.82 5.26 11.06
C LEU A 6 -20.14 5.96 10.74
N HIS A 7 -20.14 7.28 10.80
CA HIS A 7 -21.30 8.10 10.41
C HIS A 7 -20.98 8.78 9.08
N PHE A 8 -21.90 8.65 8.13
CA PHE A 8 -21.82 9.23 6.81
C PHE A 8 -23.09 10.01 6.50
N THR A 9 -23.01 10.93 5.55
CA THR A 9 -24.22 11.45 4.91
C THR A 9 -24.85 10.35 4.05
N GLU A 10 -26.15 10.48 3.75
CA GLU A 10 -26.83 9.55 2.85
C GLU A 10 -26.20 9.56 1.45
N GLU A 11 -25.78 10.74 0.98
CA GLU A 11 -25.11 10.91 -0.31
C GLU A 11 -23.77 10.15 -0.37
N ASP A 12 -22.92 10.32 0.66
CA ASP A 12 -21.64 9.60 0.74
C ASP A 12 -21.85 8.09 0.80
N PHE A 13 -22.82 7.63 1.61
CA PHE A 13 -23.13 6.22 1.74
C PHE A 13 -23.52 5.59 0.40
N ILE A 14 -24.37 6.26 -0.38
CA ILE A 14 -24.78 5.79 -1.71
C ILE A 14 -23.57 5.67 -2.65
N GLN A 15 -22.63 6.62 -2.59
CA GLN A 15 -21.42 6.57 -3.42
C GLN A 15 -20.51 5.41 -3.02
N PHE A 16 -20.24 5.24 -1.72
CA PHE A 16 -19.38 4.17 -1.23
C PHE A 16 -19.98 2.79 -1.49
N GLU A 17 -21.29 2.63 -1.31
CA GLU A 17 -21.96 1.35 -1.54
C GLU A 17 -21.93 0.97 -3.03
N LYS A 18 -22.17 1.93 -3.95
CA LYS A 18 -22.07 1.69 -5.39
C LYS A 18 -20.66 1.29 -5.79
N PHE A 19 -19.65 1.98 -5.27
CA PHE A 19 -18.25 1.66 -5.53
C PHE A 19 -17.90 0.25 -5.06
N ALA A 20 -18.17 -0.08 -3.79
CA ALA A 20 -17.86 -1.39 -3.23
C ALA A 20 -18.52 -2.52 -4.02
N LYS A 21 -19.82 -2.39 -4.35
CA LYS A 21 -20.55 -3.37 -5.18
C LYS A 21 -19.94 -3.53 -6.57
N GLY A 22 -19.54 -2.43 -7.21
CA GLY A 22 -18.87 -2.43 -8.51
C GLY A 22 -17.54 -3.18 -8.50
N HIS A 23 -16.87 -3.24 -7.35
CA HIS A 23 -15.62 -3.96 -7.13
C HIS A 23 -15.81 -5.34 -6.45
N HIS A 24 -17.05 -5.82 -6.32
CA HIS A 24 -17.39 -7.09 -5.65
C HIS A 24 -16.95 -7.16 -4.18
N LEU A 25 -16.92 -6.01 -3.50
CA LEU A 25 -16.61 -5.89 -2.07
C LEU A 25 -17.87 -5.49 -1.28
N THR A 26 -17.92 -5.89 -0.02
CA THR A 26 -18.81 -5.27 0.96
C THR A 26 -18.31 -3.89 1.36
N LEU A 27 -19.19 -3.02 1.88
CA LEU A 27 -18.79 -1.71 2.37
C LEU A 27 -17.74 -1.80 3.50
N SER A 28 -17.85 -2.82 4.37
CA SER A 28 -16.89 -3.03 5.46
C SER A 28 -15.52 -3.49 4.97
N GLU A 29 -15.46 -4.35 3.95
CA GLU A 29 -14.20 -4.73 3.29
C GLU A 29 -13.56 -3.53 2.62
N PHE A 30 -14.33 -2.78 1.84
CA PHE A 30 -13.84 -1.55 1.22
C PHE A 30 -13.29 -0.55 2.25
N ALA A 31 -14.04 -0.27 3.32
CA ALA A 31 -13.58 0.65 4.36
C ALA A 31 -12.32 0.15 5.07
N ARG A 32 -12.25 -1.15 5.36
CA ARG A 32 -11.09 -1.77 5.99
C ARG A 32 -9.85 -1.64 5.10
N ASP A 33 -9.98 -1.99 3.83
CA ASP A 33 -8.86 -2.01 2.90
C ASP A 33 -8.40 -0.59 2.59
N ALA A 34 -9.31 0.37 2.40
CA ALA A 34 -8.96 1.77 2.21
C ALA A 34 -8.19 2.37 3.41
N MET A 35 -8.57 2.02 4.64
CA MET A 35 -7.84 2.45 5.84
C MET A 35 -6.44 1.82 5.92
N LEU A 36 -6.30 0.54 5.56
CA LEU A 36 -5.02 -0.15 5.58
C LEU A 36 -4.08 0.37 4.49
N GLU A 37 -4.57 0.53 3.26
CA GLU A 37 -3.82 1.09 2.15
C GLU A 37 -3.23 2.46 2.52
N LYS A 38 -4.05 3.32 3.14
CA LYS A 38 -3.58 4.65 3.55
C LYS A 38 -2.45 4.61 4.59
N ILE A 39 -2.50 3.63 5.50
CA ILE A 39 -1.44 3.41 6.50
C ILE A 39 -0.18 2.86 5.81
N GLU A 40 -0.33 1.95 4.85
CA GLU A 40 0.77 1.36 4.09
C GLU A 40 1.46 2.41 3.22
N ASP A 41 0.72 3.26 2.50
CA ASP A 41 1.25 4.40 1.73
C ASP A 41 2.17 5.30 2.57
N GLU A 42 1.74 5.64 3.79
CA GLU A 42 2.53 6.49 4.70
C GLU A 42 3.80 5.80 5.19
N ARG A 43 3.73 4.48 5.41
CA ARG A 43 4.88 3.68 5.82
C ARG A 43 5.87 3.51 4.67
N ASP A 44 5.39 3.21 3.48
CA ASP A 44 6.18 3.03 2.27
C ASP A 44 6.92 4.32 1.93
N LEU A 45 6.26 5.48 2.03
CA LEU A 45 6.92 6.78 1.85
C LEU A 45 8.03 6.99 2.88
N SER A 46 7.76 6.71 4.16
CA SER A 46 8.77 6.83 5.22
C SER A 46 9.97 5.91 5.01
N ASP A 47 9.73 4.68 4.55
CA ASP A 47 10.79 3.71 4.32
C ASP A 47 11.60 4.04 3.06
N LEU A 48 10.97 4.59 2.03
CA LEU A 48 11.66 5.18 0.88
C LEU A 48 12.58 6.32 1.31
N GLU A 49 12.07 7.29 2.08
CA GLU A 49 12.87 8.43 2.57
C GLU A 49 14.08 7.98 3.40
N LYS A 50 13.88 7.01 4.32
CA LYS A 50 14.98 6.43 5.12
C LYS A 50 16.01 5.73 4.23
N THR A 51 15.56 5.03 3.20
CA THR A 51 16.45 4.32 2.28
C THR A 51 17.26 5.29 1.44
N LEU A 52 16.63 6.35 0.91
CA LEU A 52 17.32 7.42 0.19
C LEU A 52 18.33 8.14 1.08
N ALA A 53 18.03 8.38 2.36
CA ALA A 53 18.97 8.99 3.29
C ALA A 53 20.20 8.11 3.61
N LYS A 54 20.09 6.79 3.42
CA LYS A 54 21.17 5.82 3.62
C LYS A 54 21.88 5.45 2.32
N ASP A 55 21.36 5.85 1.17
CA ASP A 55 21.96 5.60 -0.13
C ASP A 55 23.29 6.37 -0.24
N ASP A 56 24.38 5.63 -0.31
CA ASP A 56 25.73 6.19 -0.45
C ASP A 56 26.07 6.57 -1.90
N GLY A 57 25.11 6.39 -2.83
CA GLY A 57 25.26 6.69 -4.24
C GLY A 57 25.98 5.60 -5.03
N THR A 58 26.41 4.50 -4.40
CA THR A 58 27.05 3.39 -5.09
C THR A 58 26.05 2.71 -6.02
N ARG A 59 26.48 2.41 -7.25
CA ARG A 59 25.67 1.72 -8.26
C ARG A 59 26.44 0.52 -8.78
N TYR A 60 25.73 -0.60 -8.93
CA TYR A 60 26.29 -1.85 -9.46
C TYR A 60 25.62 -2.18 -10.79
N THR A 61 26.40 -2.69 -11.72
CA THR A 61 25.90 -3.29 -12.95
C THR A 61 25.20 -4.61 -12.66
N MET A 62 24.33 -5.04 -13.57
CA MET A 62 23.67 -6.35 -13.44
C MET A 62 24.66 -7.52 -13.46
N ALA A 63 25.84 -7.37 -14.08
CA ALA A 63 26.89 -8.39 -14.05
C ALA A 63 27.50 -8.51 -12.64
N GLU A 64 27.85 -7.38 -12.02
CA GLU A 64 28.39 -7.34 -10.65
C GLU A 64 27.37 -7.89 -9.63
N VAL A 65 26.09 -7.53 -9.78
CA VAL A 65 25.02 -8.06 -8.91
C VAL A 65 24.89 -9.57 -9.07
N LYS A 66 24.85 -10.09 -10.30
CA LYS A 66 24.76 -11.54 -10.54
C LYS A 66 25.94 -12.30 -9.95
N GLN A 67 27.16 -11.76 -10.11
CA GLN A 67 28.35 -12.32 -9.50
C GLN A 67 28.27 -12.31 -7.97
N SER A 68 27.82 -11.20 -7.36
CA SER A 68 27.70 -11.09 -5.89
C SER A 68 26.63 -12.01 -5.27
N LEU A 69 25.64 -12.42 -6.08
CA LEU A 69 24.52 -13.26 -5.65
C LEU A 69 24.72 -14.73 -6.06
N ASP A 70 25.88 -15.12 -6.59
CA ASP A 70 26.16 -16.46 -7.12
C ASP A 70 25.11 -16.94 -8.14
N LEU A 71 24.59 -16.01 -8.96
CA LEU A 71 23.61 -16.29 -10.00
C LEU A 71 24.25 -16.56 -11.36
N GLU A 72 25.54 -16.91 -11.39
CA GLU A 72 26.22 -17.26 -12.64
C GLU A 72 25.61 -18.54 -13.24
N SER A 73 25.22 -18.43 -14.52
CA SER A 73 24.74 -19.54 -15.37
C SER A 73 25.89 -20.06 -16.21
#